data_AF-A0A7S0VWL0-F1
#
_entry.id   AF-A0A7S0VWL0-F1
#
_cell.length_a   1.000
_cell.length_b   1.000
_cell.length_c   1.000
_cell.angle_alpha   90.00
_cell.angle_beta   90.00
_cell.angle_gamma   90.00
#
_symmetry.space_group_name_H-M   'P 1'
#
loop_
_entity.id
_entity.type
_entity.pdbx_description
1 polymer ?
#
loop_
_entity_poly.entity_id
_entity_poly.type
_entity_poly.pdbx_seq_one_letter_code
_entity_poly.pdbx_strand_id
1 'polypeptide(L)'
;TVILNALRFNLTAVTPHTFVRRITSLLACTEQVKHLCSYLAEITIQEFHFLKYRPSVIALSAVILALDTMDMEALPDTLRLVLKVWDRSIEELTPCIRDIH
;
A
#
# COMPACT_ATOMS: atom_id res chain seq x y z
N THR A 1 24.40 0.75 -22.34
CA THR A 1 23.96 -0.33 -21.43
C THR A 1 24.44 -0.13 -19.99
N VAL A 2 24.44 1.11 -19.47
CA VAL A 2 24.97 1.39 -18.11
C VAL A 2 23.93 1.05 -17.02
N ILE A 3 22.66 1.39 -17.25
CA ILE A 3 21.57 1.20 -16.29
C ILE A 3 21.27 -0.29 -16.03
N LEU A 4 21.20 -1.10 -17.10
CA LEU A 4 20.93 -2.55 -16.98
C LEU A 4 22.06 -3.31 -16.28
N ASN A 5 23.31 -2.92 -16.52
CA ASN A 5 24.47 -3.50 -15.83
C ASN A 5 24.48 -3.11 -14.35
N ALA A 6 24.10 -1.88 -13.99
CA ALA A 6 23.98 -1.45 -12.61
C ALA A 6 22.92 -2.24 -11.82
N LEU A 7 21.80 -2.56 -12.46
CA LEU A 7 20.73 -3.40 -11.88
C LEU A 7 21.02 -4.91 -11.96
N ARG A 8 22.17 -5.32 -12.53
CA ARG A 8 22.50 -6.73 -12.82
C ARG A 8 21.39 -7.46 -13.58
N PHE A 9 20.71 -6.76 -14.49
CA PHE A 9 19.54 -7.26 -15.22
C PHE A 9 18.37 -7.71 -14.33
N ASN A 10 18.37 -7.36 -13.03
CA ASN A 10 17.26 -7.61 -12.12
C ASN A 10 16.26 -6.44 -12.18
N LEU A 11 15.26 -6.59 -13.05
CA LEU A 11 14.18 -5.61 -13.23
C LEU A 11 12.95 -5.91 -12.37
N THR A 12 12.97 -6.98 -11.57
CA THR A 12 11.84 -7.34 -10.71
C THR A 12 11.94 -6.58 -9.39
N ALA A 13 11.20 -5.47 -9.29
CA ALA A 13 11.04 -4.72 -8.06
C ALA A 13 9.60 -4.88 -7.53
N VAL A 14 9.46 -5.06 -6.22
CA VAL A 14 8.14 -5.09 -5.59
C VAL A 14 7.67 -3.65 -5.39
N THR A 15 6.62 -3.26 -6.10
CA THR A 15 6.06 -1.90 -6.04
C THR A 15 4.90 -1.81 -5.04
N PRO A 16 4.53 -0.61 -4.58
CA PRO A 16 3.35 -0.44 -3.73
C PRO A 16 2.09 -1.03 -4.39
N HIS A 17 1.96 -0.88 -5.71
CA HIS A 17 0.86 -1.41 -6.49
C HIS A 17 0.72 -2.94 -6.43
N THR A 18 1.83 -3.70 -6.42
CA THR A 18 1.73 -5.17 -6.30
C THR A 18 1.24 -5.60 -4.91
N PHE A 19 1.61 -4.87 -3.86
CA PHE A 19 1.07 -5.09 -2.52
C PHE A 19 -0.40 -4.71 -2.42
N VAL A 20 -0.82 -3.55 -2.94
CA VAL A 20 -2.22 -3.11 -2.96
C VAL A 20 -3.10 -4.18 -3.61
N ARG A 21 -2.72 -4.68 -4.78
CA ARG A 21 -3.46 -5.71 -5.50
C ARG A 21 -3.57 -7.01 -4.70
N ARG A 22 -2.50 -7.40 -3.97
CA ARG A 22 -2.51 -8.59 -3.13
C ARG A 22 -3.40 -8.42 -1.90
N ILE A 23 -3.33 -7.28 -1.21
CA ILE A 23 -4.13 -6.99 -0.02
C ILE A 23 -5.61 -6.90 -0.38
N THR A 24 -5.95 -6.09 -1.39
CA THR A 24 -7.35 -5.92 -1.83
C THR A 24 -7.97 -7.23 -2.34
N SER A 25 -7.19 -8.11 -2.95
CA SER A 25 -7.63 -9.46 -3.32
C SER A 25 -7.88 -10.35 -2.10
N LEU A 26 -7.09 -10.22 -1.04
CA LEU A 26 -7.30 -10.97 0.22
C LEU A 26 -8.52 -10.46 0.99
N LEU A 27 -8.75 -9.15 0.99
CA LEU A 27 -9.88 -8.52 1.65
C LEU A 27 -11.19 -8.61 0.85
N ALA A 28 -11.15 -9.17 -0.37
CA ALA A 28 -12.29 -9.22 -1.29
C ALA A 28 -12.96 -7.84 -1.49
N CYS A 29 -12.15 -6.77 -1.56
CA CYS A 29 -12.66 -5.41 -1.72
C CYS A 29 -13.40 -5.22 -3.06
N THR A 30 -14.35 -4.29 -3.10
CA THR A 30 -15.03 -3.88 -4.33
C THR A 30 -14.06 -3.21 -5.31
N GLU A 31 -14.40 -3.19 -6.59
CA GLU A 31 -13.58 -2.55 -7.63
C GLU A 31 -13.34 -1.05 -7.35
N GLN A 32 -14.33 -0.37 -6.76
CA GLN A 32 -14.20 1.03 -6.35
C GLN A 32 -13.08 1.23 -5.32
N VAL A 33 -13.04 0.39 -4.28
CA VAL A 33 -11.98 0.44 -3.27
C VAL A 33 -10.62 0.11 -3.89
N LYS A 34 -10.55 -0.88 -4.80
CA LYS A 34 -9.30 -1.21 -5.52
C LYS A 34 -8.77 -0.03 -6.31
N HIS A 35 -9.63 0.66 -7.06
CA HIS A 35 -9.24 1.84 -7.83
C HIS A 35 -8.77 2.98 -6.92
N LEU A 36 -9.48 3.23 -5.81
CA LEU A 36 -9.06 4.26 -4.85
C LEU A 36 -7.71 3.92 -4.21
N CYS A 37 -7.50 2.67 -3.79
CA CYS A 37 -6.21 2.24 -3.25
C CYS A 37 -5.07 2.41 -4.27
N SER A 38 -5.29 2.02 -5.53
CA SER A 38 -4.29 2.19 -6.58
C SER A 38 -3.98 3.65 -6.85
N TYR A 39 -5.01 4.51 -6.90
CA TYR A 39 -4.85 5.96 -7.06
C TYR A 39 -4.03 6.58 -5.92
N LEU A 40 -4.36 6.26 -4.67
CA LEU A 40 -3.60 6.72 -3.50
C LEU A 40 -2.14 6.24 -3.56
N ALA A 41 -1.91 4.98 -3.94
CA ALA A 41 -0.57 4.43 -4.08
C ALA A 41 0.24 5.11 -5.21
N GLU A 42 -0.40 5.50 -6.31
CA GLU A 42 0.25 6.22 -7.41
C GLU A 42 0.71 7.62 -7.00
N ILE A 43 -0.11 8.36 -6.23
CA ILE A 43 0.27 9.67 -5.70
C ILE A 43 1.55 9.58 -4.88
N THR A 44 1.68 8.56 -4.03
CA THR A 44 2.89 8.39 -3.21
C THR A 44 4.17 8.16 -4.01
N ILE A 45 4.07 7.67 -5.25
CA ILE A 45 5.25 7.45 -6.11
C ILE A 45 5.76 8.79 -6.66
N GLN A 46 4.87 9.76 -6.87
CA GLN A 46 5.22 11.10 -7.34
C GLN A 46 5.90 11.93 -6.25
N GLU A 47 5.56 11.68 -4.99
CA GLU A 47 6.03 12.43 -3.84
C GLU A 47 7.31 11.84 -3.22
N PHE A 48 8.43 12.58 -3.33
CA PHE A 48 9.76 12.10 -2.92
C PHE A 48 9.86 11.76 -1.43
N HIS A 49 9.01 12.38 -0.59
CA HIS A 49 8.95 12.12 0.86
C HIS A 49 8.53 10.68 1.19
N PHE A 50 7.84 10.00 0.28
CA PHE A 50 7.39 8.61 0.50
C PHE A 50 8.46 7.55 0.21
N LEU A 51 9.58 7.91 -0.43
CA LEU A 51 10.70 6.99 -0.68
C LEU A 51 11.32 6.42 0.60
N LYS A 52 11.14 7.10 1.73
CA LYS A 52 11.58 6.63 3.05
C LYS A 52 10.72 5.47 3.60
N TYR A 53 9.49 5.32 3.10
CA TYR A 53 8.56 4.28 3.53
C TYR A 53 8.70 3.03 2.65
N ARG A 54 8.57 1.85 3.25
CA ARG A 54 8.55 0.60 2.48
C ARG A 54 7.28 0.52 1.63
N PRO A 55 7.34 -0.05 0.42
CA PRO A 55 6.16 -0.25 -0.43
C PRO A 55 4.98 -0.95 0.24
N SER A 56 5.23 -1.87 1.17
CA SER A 56 4.18 -2.53 1.96
C SER A 56 3.47 -1.59 2.93
N VAL A 57 4.17 -0.60 3.51
CA VAL A 57 3.57 0.41 4.41
C VAL A 57 2.62 1.30 3.64
N ILE A 58 3.10 1.78 2.49
CA ILE A 58 2.35 2.65 1.59
C ILE A 58 1.07 1.93 1.15
N ALA A 59 1.20 0.68 0.70
CA ALA A 59 0.06 -0.11 0.25
C ALA A 59 -0.98 -0.33 1.36
N LEU A 60 -0.54 -0.66 2.57
CA LEU A 60 -1.44 -0.94 3.68
C LEU A 60 -2.10 0.35 4.21
N SER A 61 -1.37 1.47 4.21
CA SER A 61 -1.90 2.80 4.56
C SER A 61 -2.93 3.28 3.54
N ALA A 62 -2.66 3.11 2.25
CA ALA A 62 -3.61 3.42 1.18
C ALA A 62 -4.89 2.57 1.27
N VAL A 63 -4.77 1.29 1.62
CA VAL A 63 -5.94 0.41 1.83
C VAL A 63 -6.77 0.86 3.03
N ILE A 64 -6.14 1.18 4.16
CA ILE A 64 -6.84 1.68 5.35
C ILE A 64 -7.58 2.98 5.03
N LEU A 65 -6.90 3.94 4.39
CA LEU A 65 -7.50 5.21 3.98
C LEU A 65 -8.66 5.03 3.00
N ALA A 66 -8.51 4.15 2.00
CA ALA A 66 -9.57 3.91 1.03
C ALA A 66 -10.81 3.25 1.66
N LEU A 67 -10.63 2.38 2.65
CA LEU A 67 -11.72 1.76 3.40
C LEU A 67 -12.43 2.79 4.28
N ASP A 68 -11.67 3.64 4.96
CA ASP A 68 -12.18 4.74 5.80
C ASP A 68 -12.96 5.76 4.96
N THR A 69 -12.43 6.14 3.79
CA THR A 69 -13.08 7.09 2.86
C THR A 69 -14.39 6.56 2.28
N MET A 70 -14.53 5.23 2.15
CA MET A 70 -15.71 4.57 1.60
C MET A 70 -16.73 4.17 2.67
N ASP A 71 -16.54 4.61 3.91
CA ASP A 71 -17.43 4.37 5.05
C ASP A 71 -17.78 2.88 5.24
N MET A 72 -16.82 1.99 4.93
CA MET A 72 -16.97 0.58 5.28
C MET A 72 -16.72 0.45 6.78
N GLU A 73 -17.80 0.61 7.57
CA GLU A 73 -17.83 0.71 9.05
C GLU A 73 -17.11 -0.39 9.84
N ALA A 74 -16.61 -1.45 9.21
CA ALA A 74 -15.83 -2.48 9.87
C ALA A 74 -14.50 -2.67 9.16
N LEU A 75 -13.40 -2.28 9.81
CA LEU A 75 -12.06 -2.76 9.49
C LEU A 75 -12.14 -4.30 9.44
N PRO A 76 -12.02 -4.94 8.26
CA PRO A 76 -12.30 -6.37 8.17
C PRO A 76 -11.34 -7.13 9.07
N ASP A 77 -11.78 -8.18 9.77
CA ASP A 77 -10.89 -9.02 10.60
C ASP A 77 -9.67 -9.53 9.79
N THR A 78 -9.88 -9.70 8.48
CA THR A 78 -8.85 -10.01 7.49
C THR A 78 -7.72 -8.98 7.46
N LEU A 79 -8.01 -7.69 7.64
CA LEU A 79 -6.99 -6.64 7.69
C LEU A 79 -6.14 -6.73 8.97
N ARG A 80 -6.75 -7.07 10.11
CA ARG A 80 -6.02 -7.35 11.35
C ARG A 80 -5.11 -8.57 11.20
N LEU A 81 -5.55 -9.59 10.46
CA LEU A 81 -4.72 -10.74 10.11
C LEU A 81 -3.54 -10.34 9.22
N VAL A 82 -3.76 -9.50 8.20
CA VAL A 82 -2.69 -8.98 7.33
C VAL A 82 -1.66 -8.18 8.13
N LEU A 83 -2.10 -7.31 9.04
CA LEU A 83 -1.23 -6.57 9.95
C LEU A 83 -0.39 -7.51 10.82
N LYS A 84 -0.99 -8.57 11.36
CA LYS A 84 -0.30 -9.58 12.18
C LYS A 84 0.70 -10.41 11.37
N VAL A 85 0.35 -10.81 10.14
CA VAL A 85 1.25 -11.58 9.25
C VAL A 85 2.49 -10.76 8.86
N TRP A 86 2.34 -9.45 8.72
CA TRP A 86 3.44 -8.55 8.42
C TRP A 86 4.16 -7.99 9.64
N ASP A 87 3.74 -8.39 10.85
CA ASP A 87 4.27 -7.92 12.12
C ASP A 87 4.30 -6.37 12.20
N ARG A 88 3.19 -5.73 11.80
CA ARG A 88 3.05 -4.27 11.77
C ARG A 88 1.95 -3.79 12.69
N SER A 89 2.26 -2.76 13.47
CA SER A 89 1.26 -2.03 14.27
C SER A 89 0.64 -0.89 13.45
N ILE A 90 -0.63 -0.58 13.71
CA ILE A 90 -1.35 0.55 13.11
C ILE A 90 -0.64 1.89 13.44
N GLU A 91 0.04 1.96 14.58
CA GLU A 91 0.83 3.11 15.02
C GLU A 91 1.96 3.45 14.04
N GLU A 92 2.60 2.44 13.44
CA GLU A 92 3.65 2.64 12.45
C GLU A 92 3.12 3.14 11.10
N LEU A 93 1.84 2.92 10.84
CA LEU A 93 1.17 3.37 9.62
C LEU A 93 0.62 4.79 9.76
N THR A 94 0.34 5.22 10.99
CA THR A 94 -0.20 6.56 11.29
C THR A 94 0.55 7.72 10.61
N PRO A 95 1.90 7.77 10.59
CA PRO A 95 2.61 8.85 9.87
C PRO A 95 2.42 8.77 8.35
N CYS A 96 2.39 7.57 7.77
CA CYS A 96 2.17 7.39 6.33
C CYS A 96 0.72 7.72 5.94
N ILE A 97 -0.25 7.37 6.79
CA ILE A 97 -1.67 7.72 6.60
C ILE A 97 -1.84 9.24 6.61
N ARG A 98 -1.22 9.94 7.56
CA ARG A 98 -1.23 11.41 7.65
C ARG A 98 -0.50 12.09 6.51
N ASP A 99 0.55 11.49 5.97
CA ASP A 99 1.28 12.08 4.84
C ASP A 99 0.48 11.93 3.52
N ILE A 100 -0.43 10.94 3.41
CA ILE A 100 -1.25 10.69 2.21
C ILE A 100 -2.51 11.59 2.15
N HIS A 101 -3.03 12.00 3.32
CA HIS A 101 -4.24 12.84 3.47
C HIS A 101 -3.88 14.31 3.66
#